data_AF-A0A972ETC1-F1
#
_entry.id   AF-A0A972ETC1-F1
#
_cell.length_a   1.000
_cell.length_b   1.000
_cell.length_c   1.000
_cell.angle_alpha   90.00
_cell.angle_beta   90.00
_cell.angle_gamma   90.00
#
_symmetry.space_group_name_H-M   'P 1'
#
loop_
_entity.id
_entity.type
_entity.pdbx_description
1 polymer ?
#
loop_
_entity_poly.entity_id
_entity_poly.type
_entity_poly.pdbx_seq_one_letter_code
_entity_poly.pdbx_strand_id
1 'polypeptide(L)'
;MSKALTPTARIAKARQYIQQAREIPIPDSAGWDYFSYTAQVKDALKKAFELVKLIQYSPSTPPEVKAEARALIDSLPVVEKEILKGSPDGQA
;
A
#
# COMPACT_ATOMS: atom_id res chain seq x y z
N MET A 1 19.56 -8.48 18.52
CA MET A 1 18.83 -9.12 17.41
C MET A 1 17.48 -8.44 17.27
N SER A 2 17.23 -7.73 16.17
CA SER A 2 15.93 -7.11 15.90
C SER A 2 14.88 -8.21 15.71
N LYS A 3 13.81 -8.19 16.50
CA LYS A 3 12.77 -9.23 16.46
C LYS A 3 12.06 -9.19 15.10
N ALA A 4 12.12 -10.30 14.36
CA ALA A 4 11.46 -10.40 13.07
C ALA A 4 9.94 -10.21 13.24
N LEU A 5 9.32 -9.38 12.39
CA LEU A 5 7.88 -9.13 12.41
C LEU A 5 7.12 -10.43 12.11
N THR A 6 6.12 -10.74 12.95
CA THR A 6 5.15 -11.81 12.71
C THR A 6 4.29 -11.51 11.48
N PRO A 7 3.66 -12.52 10.85
CA PRO A 7 2.76 -12.30 9.72
C PRO A 7 1.65 -11.29 10.00
N THR A 8 1.03 -11.36 11.18
CA THR A 8 -0.02 -10.41 11.62
C THR A 8 0.53 -9.00 11.76
N ALA A 9 1.72 -8.82 12.34
CA ALA A 9 2.34 -7.51 12.46
C ALA A 9 2.76 -6.93 11.09
N ARG A 10 3.14 -7.77 10.13
CA ARG A 10 3.40 -7.34 8.74
C ARG A 10 2.14 -6.83 8.06
N ILE A 11 1.00 -7.50 8.24
CA ILE A 11 -0.29 -7.05 7.70
C ILE A 11 -0.71 -5.73 8.33
N ALA A 12 -0.61 -5.61 9.66
CA ALA A 12 -0.90 -4.35 10.36
C ALA A 12 -0.04 -3.20 9.82
N LYS A 13 1.27 -3.42 9.64
CA LYS A 13 2.18 -2.40 9.10
C LYS A 13 1.91 -2.09 7.61
N ALA A 14 1.49 -3.07 6.81
CA ALA A 14 1.07 -2.85 5.44
C ALA A 14 -0.17 -1.94 5.36
N ARG A 15 -1.14 -2.12 6.27
CA ARG A 15 -2.28 -1.20 6.41
C ARG A 15 -1.85 0.21 6.77
N GLN A 16 -0.84 0.37 7.63
CA GLN A 16 -0.29 1.69 7.95
C GLN A 16 0.31 2.36 6.71
N TYR A 17 1.08 1.65 5.88
CA TYR A 17 1.60 2.24 4.64
C TYR A 17 0.50 2.62 3.64
N ILE A 18 -0.59 1.84 3.57
CA ILE A 18 -1.76 2.20 2.78
C ILE A 18 -2.40 3.51 3.30
N GLN A 19 -2.54 3.63 4.62
CA GLN A 19 -3.06 4.86 5.24
C GLN A 19 -2.14 6.05 4.95
N GLN A 20 -0.82 5.87 5.09
CA GLN A 20 0.15 6.91 4.76
C GLN A 20 0.03 7.36 3.30
N ALA A 21 -0.21 6.44 2.36
CA ALA A 21 -0.43 6.77 0.95
C ALA A 21 -1.66 7.66 0.74
N ARG A 22 -2.72 7.50 1.55
CA ARG A 22 -3.93 8.32 1.52
C ARG A 22 -3.73 9.71 2.16
N GLU A 23 -2.77 9.83 3.06
CA GLU A 23 -2.45 11.08 3.78
C GLU A 23 -1.45 11.96 3.02
N ILE A 24 -0.88 11.47 1.91
CA ILE A 24 0.04 12.27 1.09
C ILE A 24 -0.76 13.43 0.49
N PRO A 25 -0.33 14.69 0.69
CA PRO A 25 -1.06 15.84 0.18
C PRO A 25 -1.07 15.83 -1.34
N ILE A 26 -2.26 16.04 -1.92
CA ILE A 26 -2.43 16.18 -3.36
C ILE A 26 -1.94 17.58 -3.75
N PRO A 27 -0.97 17.70 -4.67
CA PRO A 27 -0.49 19.00 -5.12
C PRO A 27 -1.52 19.70 -6.01
N ASP A 28 -1.61 21.02 -5.88
CA ASP A 28 -2.56 21.87 -6.62
C ASP A 28 -2.17 22.01 -8.11
N SER A 29 -0.88 21.88 -8.40
CA SER A 29 -0.33 22.00 -9.76
C SER A 29 0.02 20.65 -10.37
N ALA A 30 -0.34 20.50 -11.65
CA ALA A 30 0.20 19.45 -12.50
C ALA A 30 1.70 19.64 -12.75
N GLY A 31 2.41 18.58 -13.16
CA GLY A 31 3.84 18.63 -13.47
C GLY A 31 4.70 17.88 -12.46
N TRP A 32 5.87 18.42 -12.11
CA TRP A 32 6.86 17.73 -11.26
C TRP A 32 6.35 17.42 -9.85
N ASP A 33 5.53 18.29 -9.26
CA ASP A 33 4.92 18.05 -7.97
C ASP A 33 3.94 16.88 -8.02
N TYR A 34 3.09 16.82 -9.05
CA TYR A 34 2.17 15.70 -9.25
C TYR A 34 2.91 14.38 -9.57
N PHE A 35 4.00 14.45 -10.33
CA PHE A 35 4.88 13.30 -10.56
C PHE A 35 5.49 12.79 -9.25
N SER A 36 6.02 13.70 -8.43
CA SER A 36 6.59 13.40 -7.11
C SER A 36 5.54 12.82 -6.16
N TYR A 37 4.33 13.38 -6.14
CA TYR A 37 3.18 12.84 -5.41
C TYR A 37 2.87 11.41 -5.83
N THR A 38 2.72 11.17 -7.14
CA THR A 38 2.44 9.84 -7.69
C THR A 38 3.51 8.83 -7.29
N ALA A 39 4.79 9.23 -7.35
CA ALA A 39 5.91 8.38 -6.96
C ALA A 39 5.86 8.01 -5.47
N GLN A 40 5.53 8.95 -4.59
CA GLN A 40 5.43 8.71 -3.15
C GLN A 40 4.24 7.79 -2.80
N VAL A 41 3.08 7.98 -3.44
CA VAL A 41 1.92 7.09 -3.30
C VAL A 41 2.30 5.66 -3.69
N LYS A 42 2.91 5.49 -4.87
CA LYS A 42 3.32 4.17 -5.37
C LYS A 42 4.40 3.51 -4.50
N ASP A 43 5.34 4.28 -3.98
CA ASP A 43 6.35 3.78 -3.04
C ASP A 43 5.73 3.26 -1.74
N ALA A 44 4.78 3.99 -1.16
CA ALA A 44 4.07 3.55 0.04
C ALA A 44 3.29 2.26 -0.19
N LEU A 45 2.54 2.16 -1.30
CA LEU A 45 1.82 0.93 -1.66
C LEU A 45 2.77 -0.24 -1.97
N LYS A 46 3.93 0.03 -2.58
CA LYS A 46 4.97 -0.97 -2.78
C LYS A 46 5.53 -1.49 -1.45
N LYS A 47 5.78 -0.61 -0.48
CA LYS A 47 6.21 -1.01 0.88
C LYS A 47 5.16 -1.89 1.55
N ALA A 48 3.86 -1.59 1.38
CA ALA A 48 2.78 -2.44 1.85
C ALA A 48 2.82 -3.83 1.20
N PHE A 49 2.92 -3.90 -0.14
CA PHE A 49 3.01 -5.14 -0.89
C PHE A 49 4.18 -6.02 -0.45
N GLU A 50 5.38 -5.44 -0.33
CA GLU A 50 6.60 -6.17 0.03
C GLU A 50 6.52 -6.83 1.41
N LEU A 51 5.78 -6.24 2.36
CA LEU A 51 5.55 -6.82 3.68
C LEU A 51 4.70 -8.09 3.64
N VAL A 52 3.71 -8.13 2.76
CA VAL A 52 2.67 -9.19 2.78
C VAL A 52 2.86 -10.26 1.69
N LYS A 53 3.58 -9.96 0.59
CA LYS A 53 3.72 -10.87 -0.57
C LYS A 53 4.26 -12.25 -0.23
N LEU A 54 5.08 -12.36 0.83
CA LEU A 54 5.70 -13.61 1.25
C LEU A 54 4.87 -14.40 2.27
N ILE A 55 3.81 -13.81 2.83
CA ILE A 55 2.99 -14.46 3.87
C ILE A 55 2.31 -15.73 3.33
N GLN A 56 1.86 -15.71 2.08
CA GLN A 56 1.21 -16.85 1.43
C GLN A 56 2.11 -18.10 1.33
N TYR A 57 3.42 -17.91 1.22
CA TYR A 57 4.39 -19.02 1.07
C TYR A 57 4.87 -19.59 2.41
N SER A 58 4.51 -18.97 3.53
CA SER A 58 4.93 -19.45 4.84
C SER A 58 4.12 -20.69 5.27
N PRO A 59 4.75 -21.85 5.54
CA PRO A 59 4.03 -23.06 5.91
C PRO A 59 3.40 -22.96 7.31
N SER A 60 3.96 -22.16 8.20
CA SER A 60 3.50 -22.00 9.59
C SER A 60 2.46 -20.88 9.77
N THR A 61 2.09 -20.17 8.70
CA THR A 61 1.06 -19.12 8.77
C THR A 61 -0.34 -19.75 8.66
N PRO A 62 -1.28 -19.42 9.56
CA PRO A 62 -2.66 -19.86 9.47
C PRO A 62 -3.33 -19.47 8.14
N PRO A 63 -4.28 -20.28 7.62
CA PRO A 63 -4.95 -20.01 6.36
C PRO A 63 -5.71 -18.67 6.37
N GLU A 64 -6.31 -18.28 7.49
CA GLU A 64 -6.98 -17.00 7.68
C GLU A 64 -6.04 -15.79 7.46
N VAL A 65 -4.81 -15.87 7.99
CA VAL A 65 -3.81 -14.80 7.87
C VAL A 65 -3.27 -14.74 6.43
N LYS A 66 -3.17 -15.87 5.73
CA LYS A 66 -2.83 -15.90 4.30
C LYS A 66 -3.93 -15.26 3.46
N ALA A 67 -5.20 -15.57 3.75
CA ALA A 67 -6.34 -14.98 3.08
C ALA A 67 -6.39 -13.46 3.28
N GLU A 68 -6.13 -12.98 4.50
CA GLU A 68 -6.07 -11.54 4.80
C GLU A 68 -4.93 -10.84 4.05
N ALA A 69 -3.72 -11.43 4.04
CA ALA A 69 -2.60 -10.92 3.27
C ALA A 69 -2.92 -10.87 1.77
N ARG A 70 -3.61 -11.89 1.25
CA ARG A 70 -4.01 -11.98 -0.15
C ARG A 70 -5.03 -10.91 -0.51
N ALA A 71 -6.09 -10.77 0.29
CA ALA A 71 -7.10 -9.74 0.11
C ALA A 71 -6.49 -8.33 0.14
N LEU A 72 -5.50 -8.10 1.02
CA LEU A 72 -4.77 -6.82 1.04
C LEU A 72 -4.04 -6.59 -0.28
N ILE A 73 -3.29 -7.57 -0.80
CA ILE A 73 -2.57 -7.47 -2.08
C ILE A 73 -3.55 -7.18 -3.23
N ASP A 74 -4.65 -7.92 -3.31
CA ASP A 74 -5.66 -7.77 -4.36
C ASP A 74 -6.37 -6.40 -4.28
N SER A 75 -6.40 -5.75 -3.10
CA SER A 75 -6.95 -4.40 -2.93
C SER A 75 -6.02 -3.26 -3.37
N LEU A 76 -4.70 -3.46 -3.37
CA LEU A 76 -3.72 -2.39 -3.63
C LEU A 76 -3.93 -1.65 -4.97
N PRO A 77 -4.26 -2.33 -6.09
CA PRO A 77 -4.50 -1.63 -7.37
C PRO A 77 -5.74 -0.74 -7.33
N VAL A 78 -6.77 -1.13 -6.57
CA VAL A 78 -7.98 -0.31 -6.39
C VAL A 78 -7.63 0.91 -5.55
N VAL A 79 -6.94 0.71 -4.43
CA VAL A 79 -6.46 1.79 -3.56
C VAL A 79 -5.57 2.78 -4.32
N GLU A 80 -4.63 2.29 -5.15
CA GLU A 80 -3.79 3.15 -5.98
C GLU A 80 -4.64 4.03 -6.90
N LYS A 81 -5.60 3.44 -7.61
CA LYS A 81 -6.50 4.18 -8.49
C LYS A 81 -7.34 5.20 -7.73
N GLU A 82 -7.87 4.86 -6.56
CA GLU A 82 -8.65 5.79 -5.74
C GLU A 82 -7.83 7.00 -5.30
N ILE A 83 -6.60 6.78 -4.81
CA ILE A 83 -5.72 7.85 -4.32
C ILE A 83 -5.29 8.76 -5.49
N LEU A 84 -4.96 8.17 -6.64
CA LEU A 84 -4.49 8.93 -7.81
C LEU A 84 -5.64 9.55 -8.62
N LYS A 85 -6.91 9.19 -8.36
CA LYS A 85 -8.07 9.78 -9.05
C LYS A 85 -8.32 11.24 -8.65
N GLY A 86 -7.85 11.69 -7.48
CA GLY A 86 -7.95 13.08 -7.02
C GLY A 86 -7.06 14.08 -7.77
N SER A 87 -6.55 13.72 -8.95
CA SER A 87 -5.68 14.57 -9.77
C SER A 87 -6.41 15.81 -10.30
N PRO A 88 -5.75 16.97 -10.40
CA PRO A 88 -6.34 18.22 -10.91
C PRO A 88 -6.90 18.12 -12.35
N ASP A 89 -6.53 17.08 -13.11
CA ASP A 89 -7.00 16.84 -14.49
C ASP A 89 -8.27 15.94 -14.56
N GLY A 90 -8.79 15.48 -13.42
CA GLY A 90 -9.96 14.59 -13.33
C GLY A 90 -11.33 15.29 -13.32
N GLN A 91 -11.37 16.61 -13.54
CA GLN A 91 -12.59 17.37 -13.79
C GLN A 91 -12.68 17.69 -15.29
N ALA A 92 -13.21 16.74 -16.05
CA ALA A 92 -13.79 16.98 -17.38
C ALA A 92 -15.10 16.22 -17.48
#